data_AF-A0A412NGQ7-F1
#
_entry.id   AF-A0A412NGQ7-F1
#
_cell.length_a   1.000
_cell.length_b   1.000
_cell.length_c   1.000
_cell.angle_alpha   90.00
_cell.angle_beta   90.00
_cell.angle_gamma   90.00
#
_symmetry.space_group_name_H-M   'P 1'
#
loop_
_entity.id
_entity.type
_entity.pdbx_description
1 polymer ?
#
loop_
_entity_poly.entity_id
_entity_poly.type
_entity_poly.pdbx_seq_one_letter_code
_entity_poly.pdbx_strand_id
1 'polypeptide(L)'
;MDILDVCITGIVSEEELNRVVRVTIDTDCWGQTARVTGAFFKNDWERFKQRRSYPESKIISEGSIPYFEGLSDDEFHTMKYGAKLSEFSDTEIAEEFNRRLDSPFHKIKLKWQAYIGK
;
A
#
# COMPACT_ATOMS: atom_id res chain seq x y z
N MET A 1 9.85 -16.02 6.30
CA MET A 1 8.86 -15.50 7.27
C MET A 1 7.54 -15.63 6.58
N ASP A 2 6.74 -16.61 6.96
CA ASP A 2 5.42 -16.83 6.38
C ASP A 2 4.54 -15.66 6.77
N ILE A 3 4.19 -14.84 5.79
CA ILE A 3 3.26 -13.75 5.96
C ILE A 3 1.89 -14.40 6.15
N LEU A 4 1.31 -14.25 7.34
CA LEU A 4 -0.01 -14.78 7.65
C LEU A 4 -1.05 -13.92 6.93
N ASP A 5 -1.80 -14.53 6.01
CA ASP A 5 -2.95 -13.89 5.37
C ASP A 5 -4.16 -13.97 6.30
N VAL A 6 -4.73 -12.82 6.62
CA VAL A 6 -5.95 -12.67 7.42
C VAL A 6 -7.14 -12.61 6.46
N CYS A 7 -8.15 -13.45 6.67
CA CYS A 7 -9.34 -13.46 5.83
C CYS A 7 -10.30 -12.36 6.27
N ILE A 8 -10.89 -11.64 5.31
CA ILE A 8 -11.93 -10.64 5.54
C ILE A 8 -13.28 -11.33 5.37
N THR A 9 -14.02 -11.49 6.47
CA THR A 9 -15.35 -12.12 6.47
C THR A 9 -16.46 -11.11 6.29
N GLY A 10 -16.23 -9.86 6.69
CA GLY A 10 -17.19 -8.77 6.53
C GLY A 10 -16.51 -7.40 6.55
N ILE A 11 -17.11 -6.44 5.85
CA ILE A 11 -16.71 -5.03 5.90
C ILE A 11 -17.82 -4.27 6.62
N VAL A 12 -17.48 -3.69 7.78
CA VAL A 12 -18.43 -2.99 8.65
C VAL A 12 -18.51 -1.52 8.28
N SER A 13 -17.35 -0.88 8.03
CA SER A 13 -17.27 0.51 7.62
C SER A 13 -16.02 0.77 6.78
N GLU A 14 -16.13 1.69 5.82
CA GLU A 14 -15.02 2.23 5.05
C GLU A 14 -15.11 3.75 5.07
N GLU A 15 -14.02 4.43 5.42
CA GLU A 15 -13.87 5.88 5.40
C GLU A 15 -12.62 6.21 4.59
N GLU A 16 -12.83 6.86 3.44
CA GLU A 16 -11.72 7.26 2.57
C GLU A 16 -11.12 8.59 3.04
N LEU A 17 -9.84 8.56 3.41
CA LEU A 17 -9.06 9.74 3.79
C LEU A 17 -8.16 10.18 2.63
N ASN A 18 -7.21 11.11 2.84
CA ASN A 18 -6.38 11.61 1.75
C ASN A 18 -5.39 10.53 1.25
N ARG A 19 -4.76 9.79 2.17
CA ARG A 19 -3.70 8.81 1.85
C ARG A 19 -4.14 7.37 2.06
N VAL A 20 -4.95 7.13 3.07
CA VAL A 20 -5.39 5.79 3.47
C VAL A 20 -6.90 5.65 3.43
N VAL A 21 -7.38 4.41 3.44
CA VAL A 21 -8.77 4.08 3.72
C VAL A 21 -8.81 3.51 5.13
N ARG A 22 -9.51 4.20 6.03
CA ARG A 22 -9.78 3.68 7.37
C ARG A 22 -10.92 2.68 7.25
N VAL A 23 -10.74 1.50 7.84
CA VAL A 23 -11.70 0.42 7.73
C VAL A 23 -11.96 -0.21 9.09
N THR A 24 -13.20 -0.64 9.28
CA THR A 24 -13.58 -1.59 10.33
C THR A 24 -14.02 -2.85 9.62
N ILE A 25 -13.33 -3.96 9.85
CA ILE A 25 -13.57 -5.22 9.17
C ILE A 25 -13.70 -6.36 10.18
N ASP A 26 -14.58 -7.29 9.86
CA ASP A 26 -14.63 -8.58 10.51
C ASP A 26 -13.65 -9.51 9.81
N THR A 27 -12.79 -10.13 10.60
CA THR A 27 -11.69 -10.97 10.15
C THR A 27 -11.84 -12.37 10.71
N ASP A 28 -11.30 -13.35 9.99
CA ASP A 28 -11.11 -14.71 10.47
C ASP A 28 -9.66 -15.12 10.18
N CYS A 29 -8.92 -15.44 11.24
CA CYS A 29 -7.60 -16.04 11.15
C CYS A 29 -7.64 -17.39 11.85
N TRP A 30 -7.73 -18.46 11.06
CA TRP A 30 -7.70 -19.86 11.52
C TRP A 30 -8.79 -20.21 12.54
N GLY A 31 -10.01 -19.71 12.33
CA GLY A 31 -11.16 -19.93 13.21
C GLY A 31 -11.25 -18.92 14.35
N GLN A 32 -10.32 -17.97 14.45
CA GLN A 32 -10.43 -16.84 15.35
C GLN A 32 -11.05 -15.66 14.63
N THR A 33 -12.32 -15.43 14.90
CA THR A 33 -13.03 -14.27 14.36
C THR A 33 -12.80 -13.05 15.23
N ALA A 34 -12.36 -11.95 14.64
CA ALA A 34 -12.15 -10.69 15.34
C ALA A 34 -12.64 -9.50 14.50
N ARG A 35 -13.16 -8.47 15.18
CA ARG A 35 -13.42 -7.18 14.55
C ARG A 35 -12.20 -6.30 14.76
N VAL A 36 -11.62 -5.81 13.67
CA VAL A 36 -10.43 -4.96 13.70
C VAL A 36 -10.70 -3.63 13.04
N THR A 37 -10.16 -2.57 13.63
CA THR A 37 -10.18 -1.21 13.08
C THR A 37 -8.75 -0.80 12.76
N GLY A 38 -8.53 -0.31 11.56
CA GLY A 38 -7.22 0.12 11.09
C GLY A 38 -7.34 0.88 9.78
N ALA A 39 -6.24 0.94 9.05
CA ALA A 39 -6.24 1.55 7.73
C ALA A 39 -5.36 0.78 6.75
N PHE A 40 -5.62 0.99 5.46
CA PHE A 40 -4.83 0.47 4.36
C PHE A 40 -4.55 1.58 3.36
N PHE A 41 -3.44 1.52 2.63
CA PHE A 41 -3.26 2.40 1.48
C PHE A 41 -4.33 2.12 0.43
N LYS A 42 -4.82 3.16 -0.25
CA LYS A 42 -5.94 3.05 -1.20
C LYS A 42 -5.75 1.94 -2.24
N ASN A 43 -4.55 1.86 -2.82
CA ASN A 43 -4.21 0.86 -3.85
C ASN A 43 -4.20 -0.57 -3.31
N ASP A 44 -3.74 -0.75 -2.07
CA ASP A 44 -3.70 -2.05 -1.41
C ASP A 44 -5.10 -2.50 -0.98
N TRP A 45 -5.91 -1.57 -0.46
CA TRP A 45 -7.27 -1.85 -0.01
C TRP A 45 -8.15 -2.43 -1.12
N GLU A 46 -8.12 -1.86 -2.33
CA GLU A 46 -8.88 -2.37 -3.46
C GLU A 46 -8.50 -3.82 -3.82
N ARG A 47 -7.20 -4.15 -3.74
CA ARG A 47 -6.72 -5.51 -3.97
C ARG A 47 -7.17 -6.47 -2.87
N PHE A 48 -7.11 -6.04 -1.61
CA PHE A 48 -7.51 -6.84 -0.46
C PHE A 48 -9.02 -7.09 -0.43
N LYS A 49 -9.84 -6.10 -0.80
CA LYS A 49 -11.28 -6.27 -1.00
C LYS A 49 -11.60 -7.36 -2.01
N GLN A 50 -10.93 -7.34 -3.17
CA GLN A 50 -11.15 -8.33 -4.22
C GLN A 50 -10.74 -9.74 -3.80
N ARG A 51 -9.60 -9.86 -3.11
CA ARG A 51 -9.08 -11.15 -2.62
C ARG A 51 -9.79 -11.65 -1.36
N ARG A 52 -10.52 -10.77 -0.66
CA ARG A 52 -11.09 -10.99 0.68
C ARG A 52 -10.05 -11.47 1.70
N SER A 53 -8.81 -11.04 1.52
CA SER A 53 -7.73 -11.32 2.45
C SER A 53 -6.65 -10.25 2.35
N TYR A 54 -5.90 -10.08 3.43
CA TYR A 54 -4.74 -9.19 3.46
C TYR A 54 -3.62 -9.79 4.30
N PRO A 55 -2.35 -9.51 3.97
CA PRO A 55 -1.21 -9.80 4.84
C PRO A 55 -1.36 -9.11 6.20
N GLU A 56 -1.23 -9.82 7.31
CA GLU A 56 -1.32 -9.25 8.67
C GLU A 56 -0.42 -8.01 8.84
N SER A 57 0.74 -7.98 8.20
CA SER A 57 1.70 -6.88 8.25
C SER A 57 1.29 -5.60 7.51
N LYS A 58 0.21 -5.64 6.70
CA LYS A 58 -0.21 -4.52 5.85
C LYS A 58 -1.31 -3.66 6.47
N ILE A 59 -1.95 -4.10 7.56
CA ILE A 59 -2.91 -3.24 8.26
C ILE A 59 -2.17 -2.20 9.10
N ILE A 60 -2.46 -0.93 8.85
CA ILE A 60 -1.96 0.19 9.64
C ILE A 60 -2.84 0.31 10.88
N SER A 61 -2.21 0.38 12.05
CA SER A 61 -2.94 0.57 13.30
C SER A 61 -3.66 1.93 13.31
N GLU A 62 -4.83 1.97 13.94
CA GLU A 62 -5.65 3.19 14.00
C GLU A 62 -4.88 4.40 14.57
N GLY A 63 -4.05 4.19 15.58
CA GLY A 63 -3.22 5.24 16.19
C GLY A 63 -2.13 5.81 15.26
N SER A 64 -1.76 5.08 14.20
CA SER A 64 -0.79 5.53 13.20
C SER A 64 -1.44 6.30 12.04
N ILE A 65 -2.78 6.30 11.90
CA ILE A 65 -3.47 7.01 10.81
C ILE A 65 -3.14 8.52 10.79
N PRO A 66 -3.17 9.26 11.93
CA PRO A 66 -2.87 10.69 11.91
C PRO A 66 -1.44 11.00 11.45
N TYR A 67 -0.49 10.07 11.67
CA TYR A 67 0.87 10.22 11.19
C TYR A 67 0.91 10.25 9.66
N PHE A 68 0.27 9.27 8.99
CA PHE A 68 0.25 9.19 7.53
C PHE A 68 -0.53 10.33 6.88
N GLU A 69 -1.66 10.72 7.48
CA GLU A 69 -2.49 11.83 6.98
C GLU A 69 -1.82 13.21 7.22
N GLY A 70 -0.90 13.30 8.18
CA GLY A 70 -0.14 14.52 8.46
C GLY A 70 1.10 14.73 7.59
N LEU A 71 1.52 13.72 6.82
CA LEU A 71 2.68 13.85 5.93
C LEU A 71 2.37 14.74 4.73
N SER A 72 3.34 15.58 4.37
CA SER A 72 3.31 16.25 3.07
C SER A 72 3.37 15.23 1.93
N ASP A 73 2.91 15.61 0.74
CA ASP A 73 2.98 14.76 -0.45
C ASP A 73 4.41 14.25 -0.69
N ASP A 74 5.40 15.13 -0.65
CA ASP A 74 6.79 14.73 -0.89
C ASP A 74 7.33 13.73 0.13
N GLU A 75 7.02 13.91 1.41
CA GLU A 75 7.42 12.98 2.48
C GLU A 75 6.70 11.64 2.36
N PHE A 76 5.40 11.67 2.09
CA PHE A 76 4.59 10.47 1.88
C PHE A 76 5.11 9.66 0.70
N HIS A 77 5.37 10.31 -0.44
CA HIS A 77 5.91 9.66 -1.64
C HIS A 77 7.31 9.10 -1.39
N THR A 78 8.18 9.83 -0.69
CA THR A 78 9.52 9.34 -0.34
C THR A 78 9.47 8.13 0.59
N MET A 79 8.58 8.15 1.58
CA MET A 79 8.36 7.04 2.50
C MET A 79 7.78 5.83 1.78
N LYS A 80 6.74 6.04 0.97
CA LYS A 80 6.04 4.99 0.22
C LYS A 80 6.99 4.33 -0.77
N TYR A 81 7.64 5.10 -1.64
CA TYR A 81 8.47 4.59 -2.74
C TYR A 81 9.97 4.46 -2.40
N GLY A 82 10.36 4.76 -1.15
CA GLY A 82 11.73 4.52 -0.66
C GLY A 82 12.02 3.03 -0.40
N ALA A 83 10.97 2.20 -0.27
CA ALA A 83 11.07 0.75 -0.15
C ALA A 83 11.23 0.06 -1.53
N LYS A 84 11.58 -1.23 -1.53
CA LYS A 84 11.87 -2.03 -2.74
C LYS A 84 10.79 -1.87 -3.83
N LEU A 85 11.22 -1.47 -5.03
CA LEU A 85 10.38 -1.30 -6.23
C LEU A 85 9.54 -2.54 -6.60
N SER A 86 9.93 -3.74 -6.15
CA SER A 86 9.20 -4.99 -6.40
C SER A 86 7.83 -5.09 -5.72
N GLU A 87 7.50 -4.20 -4.80
CA GLU A 87 6.19 -4.19 -4.12
C GLU A 87 5.14 -3.30 -4.83
N PHE A 88 5.54 -2.53 -5.84
CA PHE A 88 4.66 -1.57 -6.53
C PHE A 88 4.19 -2.09 -7.89
N SER A 89 3.01 -1.62 -8.32
CA SER A 89 2.57 -1.84 -9.70
C SER A 89 3.34 -1.00 -10.70
N ASP A 90 3.38 -1.44 -11.96
CA ASP A 90 3.95 -0.68 -13.06
C ASP A 90 3.37 0.74 -13.17
N THR A 91 2.07 0.90 -12.86
CA THR A 91 1.39 2.20 -12.83
C THR A 91 1.95 3.12 -11.75
N GLU A 92 2.13 2.60 -10.52
CA GLU A 92 2.70 3.36 -9.41
C GLU A 92 4.18 3.70 -9.64
N ILE A 93 4.94 2.80 -10.27
CA ILE A 93 6.32 3.04 -10.66
C ILE A 93 6.38 4.14 -11.73
N ALA A 94 5.47 4.13 -12.70
CA ALA A 94 5.39 5.15 -13.74
C ALA A 94 4.99 6.52 -13.16
N GLU A 95 4.04 6.58 -12.23
CA GLU A 95 3.67 7.80 -11.52
C GLU A 95 4.85 8.40 -10.73
N GLU A 96 5.56 7.59 -9.96
CA GLU A 96 6.73 8.06 -9.21
C GLU A 96 7.89 8.46 -10.14
N PHE A 97 8.06 7.76 -11.26
CA PHE A 97 9.06 8.11 -12.27
C PHE A 97 8.74 9.45 -12.94
N ASN A 98 7.48 9.68 -13.30
CA ASN A 98 7.02 10.95 -13.88
C ASN A 98 7.15 12.11 -12.88
N ARG A 99 6.82 11.89 -11.59
CA ARG A 99 7.03 12.88 -10.51
C ARG A 99 8.51 13.28 -10.38
N ARG A 100 9.43 12.31 -10.45
CA ARG A 100 10.87 12.56 -10.36
C ARG A 100 11.45 13.23 -11.60
N LEU A 101 10.87 12.99 -12.78
CA LEU A 101 11.25 13.66 -14.03
C LEU A 101 10.86 15.15 -14.03
N ASP A 102 9.76 15.50 -13.37
CA ASP A 102 9.29 16.89 -13.24
C ASP A 102 10.08 17.69 -12.18
N SER A 103 10.99 17.02 -11.46
CA SER A 103 11.93 17.66 -10.53
C SER A 103 13.23 18.06 -11.27
N PRO A 104 13.65 19.34 -11.24
CA PRO A 104 14.74 19.86 -12.07
C PRO A 104 16.15 19.31 -11.77
N PHE A 105 16.31 18.39 -10.81
CA PHE A 105 17.61 18.02 -10.24
C PHE A 105 18.01 16.53 -10.30
N HIS A 106 17.58 15.69 -11.25
CA HIS A 106 18.16 14.34 -11.34
C HIS A 106 18.47 13.85 -12.77
N LYS A 107 19.77 13.78 -13.09
CA LYS A 107 20.32 12.99 -14.20
C LYS A 107 20.08 11.50 -13.94
N ILE A 108 19.02 10.95 -14.50
CA ILE A 108 18.79 9.51 -14.50
C ILE A 108 19.74 8.86 -15.54
N LYS A 109 20.84 8.25 -15.09
CA LYS A 109 21.63 7.29 -15.89
C LYS A 109 20.99 5.92 -15.78
N LEU A 110 19.94 5.64 -16.56
CA LEU A 110 19.40 4.29 -16.73
C LEU A 110 20.26 3.52 -17.73
N LYS A 111 20.99 2.49 -17.27
CA LYS A 111 21.52 1.43 -18.13
C LYS A 111 20.46 0.32 -18.20
N TRP A 112 19.67 0.29 -19.26
CA TRP A 112 18.80 -0.85 -19.57
C TRP A 112 19.59 -1.88 -20.39
N GLN A 113 19.65 -3.13 -19.92
CA GLN A 113 19.93 -4.28 -20.78
C GLN A 113 18.62 -5.03 -20.97
N ALA A 114 18.01 -4.88 -22.14
CA ALA A 114 16.89 -5.73 -22.56
C ALA A 114 17.45 -7.10 -22.97
N TYR A 115 17.04 -8.16 -22.27
CA TYR A 115 17.25 -9.53 -22.72
C TYR A 115 16.03 -9.94 -23.54
N ILE A 116 16.20 -10.08 -24.85
CA ILE A 116 15.22 -10.75 -25.71
C ILE A 116 15.72 -12.19 -25.86
N GLY A 117 15.10 -13.10 -25.12
CA GLY A 117 15.26 -14.54 -25.33
C GLY A 117 14.67 -14.92 -26.69
N LYS A 118 15.44 -15.65 -27.49
CA LYS A 118 15.00 -16.28 -28.75
C LYS A 118 14.20 -17.54 -28.48
#